data_AF-A0AAV8WRA7-F1
#
_entry.id   AF-A0AAV8WRA7-F1
#
_cell.length_a   1.000
_cell.length_b   1.000
_cell.length_c   1.000
_cell.angle_alpha   90.00
_cell.angle_beta   90.00
_cell.angle_gamma   90.00
#
_symmetry.space_group_name_H-M   'P 1'
#
loop_
_entity.id
_entity.type
_entity.pdbx_description
1 polymer ?
#
loop_
_entity_poly.entity_id
_entity_poly.type
_entity_poly.pdbx_seq_one_letter_code
_entity_poly.pdbx_strand_id
1 'polypeptide(L)'
;MPKSKGWNDILKDPSRIYNGDETAFLLNPKQSSKVVALKGFKDVYEIDTAPAKSNLTVMFSFCADGETTPPIIIFPYKRMPKNIIDTIPSGWGVDNSNNG
;
A
#
# COMPACT_ATOMS: atom_id res chain seq x y z
N MET A 1 -5.23 -16.75 -30.39
CA MET A 1 -3.99 -16.18 -29.80
C MET A 1 -3.47 -15.13 -30.77
N PRO A 2 -3.25 -13.87 -30.36
CA PRO A 2 -2.71 -12.86 -31.26
C PRO A 2 -1.27 -13.24 -31.64
N LYS A 3 -0.94 -13.19 -32.94
CA LYS A 3 0.43 -13.45 -33.43
C LYS A 3 1.38 -12.37 -32.91
N SER A 4 2.48 -12.76 -32.26
CA SER A 4 3.47 -11.82 -31.73
C SER A 4 4.22 -11.12 -32.88
N LYS A 5 4.37 -9.80 -32.81
CA LYS A 5 4.98 -8.97 -33.86
C LYS A 5 6.51 -9.08 -33.95
N GLY A 6 7.14 -10.10 -33.34
CA GLY A 6 8.60 -10.29 -33.37
C GLY A 6 9.40 -9.42 -32.40
N TRP A 7 8.75 -8.75 -31.45
CA TRP A 7 9.36 -7.76 -30.54
C TRP A 7 9.82 -8.38 -29.21
N ASN A 8 10.21 -9.66 -29.23
CA ASN A 8 10.58 -10.39 -28.02
C ASN A 8 11.87 -9.87 -27.39
N ASP A 9 12.67 -9.14 -28.16
CA ASP A 9 13.89 -8.47 -27.72
C ASP A 9 13.63 -7.35 -26.71
N ILE A 10 12.45 -6.72 -26.74
CA ILE A 10 12.07 -5.67 -25.76
C ILE A 10 12.06 -6.22 -24.33
N LEU A 11 11.72 -7.50 -24.16
CA LEU A 11 11.69 -8.16 -22.85
C LEU A 11 13.06 -8.69 -22.40
N LYS A 12 14.13 -8.47 -23.17
CA LYS A 12 15.48 -8.91 -22.79
C LYS A 12 16.22 -7.92 -21.89
N ASP A 13 15.80 -6.66 -21.90
CA ASP A 13 16.41 -5.62 -21.07
C ASP A 13 15.58 -5.45 -19.78
N PRO A 14 16.08 -5.92 -18.62
CA PRO A 14 15.33 -5.86 -17.37
C PRO A 14 15.04 -4.42 -16.92
N SER A 15 15.85 -3.43 -17.34
CA SER A 15 15.65 -2.01 -17.02
C SER A 15 14.39 -1.39 -17.64
N ARG A 16 13.72 -2.12 -18.55
CA ARG A 16 12.51 -1.68 -19.26
C ARG A 16 11.27 -2.42 -18.82
N ILE A 17 11.38 -3.30 -17.83
CA ILE A 17 10.29 -4.16 -17.39
C ILE A 17 9.93 -3.75 -15.98
N TYR A 18 8.74 -3.15 -15.83
CA TYR A 18 8.21 -2.76 -14.54
C TYR A 18 7.00 -3.63 -14.21
N ASN A 19 6.96 -4.11 -12.98
CA ASN A 19 5.76 -4.64 -12.36
C ASN A 19 5.26 -3.58 -11.36
N GLY A 20 3.96 -3.33 -11.35
CA GLY A 20 3.34 -2.55 -10.29
C GLY A 20 2.11 -3.25 -9.78
N ASP A 21 1.89 -3.15 -8.47
CA ASP A 21 0.70 -3.68 -7.81
C ASP A 21 0.30 -2.81 -6.61
N GLU A 22 -0.96 -2.93 -6.22
CA GLU A 22 -1.59 -2.19 -5.13
C GLU A 22 -1.56 -3.01 -3.85
N THR A 23 -1.18 -2.38 -2.74
CA THR A 23 -1.20 -3.03 -1.42
C THR A 23 -1.84 -2.15 -0.36
N ALA A 24 -2.56 -2.78 0.56
CA ALA A 24 -3.25 -2.11 1.64
C ALA A 24 -2.41 -2.11 2.93
N PHE A 25 -2.05 -0.92 3.39
CA PHE A 25 -1.42 -0.70 4.70
C PHE A 25 -2.47 -0.43 5.75
N LEU A 26 -2.60 -1.33 6.73
CA LEU A 26 -3.48 -1.13 7.87
C LEU A 26 -2.87 -0.06 8.79
N LEU A 27 -3.62 1.01 9.06
CA LEU A 27 -3.22 2.06 10.00
C LEU A 27 -3.33 1.58 11.45
N ASN A 28 -4.22 0.61 11.67
CA ASN A 28 -4.36 -0.09 12.92
C ASN A 28 -4.31 -1.60 12.66
N PRO A 29 -3.10 -2.17 12.46
CA PRO A 29 -2.96 -3.60 12.31
C PRO A 29 -3.40 -4.26 13.61
N LYS A 30 -4.14 -5.37 13.53
CA LYS A 30 -4.45 -6.16 14.72
C LYS A 30 -3.14 -6.48 15.43
N GLN A 31 -3.02 -5.98 16.66
CA GLN A 31 -1.88 -6.31 17.48
C GLN A 31 -1.97 -7.79 17.85
N SER A 32 -0.83 -8.39 18.18
CA SER A 32 -0.71 -9.81 18.52
C SER A 32 -1.87 -10.27 19.40
N SER A 33 -2.40 -11.49 19.18
CA SER A 33 -3.38 -12.13 20.05
C SER A 33 -2.93 -12.33 21.51
N LYS A 34 -1.70 -11.91 21.83
CA LYS A 34 -1.13 -11.88 23.17
C LYS A 34 -1.50 -10.58 23.85
N VAL A 35 -2.40 -10.71 24.81
CA VAL A 35 -2.86 -9.64 25.70
C VAL A 35 -2.22 -9.81 27.07
N VAL A 36 -1.83 -8.70 27.71
CA VAL A 36 -1.34 -8.72 29.10
C VAL A 36 -2.55 -8.68 30.02
N ALA A 37 -2.73 -9.71 30.84
CA ALA A 37 -3.83 -9.82 31.78
C ALA A 37 -3.37 -10.36 33.14
N LEU A 38 -4.16 -10.09 34.17
CA LEU A 38 -3.95 -10.65 35.49
C LEU A 38 -4.16 -12.17 35.48
N LYS A 39 -3.28 -12.89 36.18
CA LYS A 39 -3.33 -14.35 36.27
C LYS A 39 -4.66 -14.80 36.87
N GLY A 40 -5.37 -15.69 36.16
CA GLY A 40 -6.63 -16.29 36.61
C GLY A 40 -7.90 -15.65 36.03
N PHE A 41 -7.79 -14.57 35.26
CA PHE A 41 -8.92 -13.99 34.55
C PHE A 41 -9.26 -14.82 33.31
N LYS A 42 -10.53 -15.20 33.17
CA LYS A 42 -11.04 -15.98 32.03
C LYS A 42 -11.44 -15.10 30.85
N ASP A 43 -11.97 -13.92 31.14
CA ASP A 43 -12.39 -12.93 30.15
C ASP A 43 -11.32 -11.85 30.03
N VAL A 44 -10.57 -11.88 28.92
CA VAL A 44 -9.55 -10.87 28.60
C VAL A 44 -9.99 -10.13 27.35
N TYR A 45 -10.24 -8.84 27.49
CA TYR A 45 -10.72 -7.98 26.41
C TYR A 45 -9.57 -7.15 25.83
N GLU A 46 -9.54 -7.04 24.51
CA GLU A 46 -8.71 -6.09 23.79
C GLU A 46 -9.52 -4.80 23.59
N ILE A 47 -8.97 -3.66 24.00
CA ILE A 47 -9.58 -2.35 23.75
C ILE A 47 -8.89 -1.77 22.53
N ASP A 48 -9.60 -1.72 21.42
CA ASP A 48 -9.11 -1.08 20.21
C ASP A 48 -9.39 0.42 20.26
N THR A 49 -8.35 1.24 20.04
CA THR A 49 -8.45 2.70 20.12
C THR A 49 -8.67 3.37 18.76
N ALA A 50 -8.49 2.62 17.66
CA ALA A 50 -8.60 3.14 16.30
C ALA A 50 -9.58 2.31 15.45
N PRO A 51 -10.10 2.85 14.33
CA PRO A 51 -10.99 2.09 13.47
C PRO A 51 -10.26 0.86 12.93
N ALA A 52 -10.71 -0.33 13.35
CA ALA A 52 -10.13 -1.64 13.01
C ALA A 52 -10.04 -1.96 11.50
N LYS A 53 -10.60 -1.11 10.64
CA LYS A 53 -10.60 -1.23 9.17
C LYS A 53 -10.00 -0.01 8.47
N SER A 54 -9.28 0.85 9.18
CA SER A 54 -8.60 1.99 8.55
C SER A 54 -7.35 1.49 7.83
N ASN A 55 -7.28 1.74 6.52
CA ASN A 55 -6.14 1.40 5.68
C ASN A 55 -5.80 2.55 4.71
N LEU A 56 -4.59 2.48 4.17
CA LEU A 56 -4.15 3.27 3.02
C LEU A 56 -3.77 2.31 1.91
N THR A 57 -4.24 2.57 0.69
CA THR A 57 -3.81 1.82 -0.49
C THR A 57 -2.59 2.51 -1.07
N VAL A 58 -1.56 1.74 -1.39
CA VAL A 58 -0.32 2.25 -1.98
C VAL A 58 0.02 1.40 -3.20
N MET A 59 0.23 2.07 -4.33
CA MET A 59 0.78 1.46 -5.53
C MET A 59 2.30 1.53 -5.47
N PHE A 60 2.95 0.38 -5.58
CA PHE A 60 4.39 0.30 -5.78
C PHE A 60 4.68 -0.22 -7.17
N SER A 61 5.71 0.36 -7.81
CA SER A 61 6.26 -0.18 -9.05
C SER A 61 7.74 -0.45 -8.88
N PHE A 62 8.14 -1.64 -9.33
CA PHE A 62 9.50 -2.16 -9.26
C PHE A 62 9.96 -2.56 -10.65
N CYS A 63 11.18 -2.16 -10.98
CA CYS A 63 11.86 -2.59 -12.19
C CYS A 63 12.47 -3.98 -12.00
N ALA A 64 12.54 -4.77 -13.07
CA ALA A 64 13.10 -6.11 -13.02
C ALA A 64 14.63 -6.13 -12.77
N ASP A 65 15.31 -4.99 -12.94
CA ASP A 65 16.72 -4.81 -12.58
C ASP A 65 16.93 -4.44 -11.09
N GLY A 66 15.84 -4.25 -10.33
CA GLY A 66 15.85 -3.92 -8.91
C GLY A 66 15.67 -2.43 -8.59
N GLU A 67 15.58 -1.54 -9.59
CA GLU A 67 15.24 -0.15 -9.33
C GLU A 67 13.80 0.01 -8.83
N THR A 68 13.60 0.94 -7.90
CA THR A 68 12.29 1.27 -7.31
C THR A 68 11.83 2.62 -7.82
N THR A 69 10.57 2.76 -8.22
CA THR A 69 9.99 4.09 -8.49
C THR A 69 9.42 4.68 -7.21
N PRO A 70 9.29 6.01 -7.11
CA PRO A 70 8.47 6.62 -6.07
C PRO A 70 7.06 6.00 -6.08
N PRO A 71 6.50 5.62 -4.91
CA PRO A 71 5.17 5.05 -4.83
C PRO A 71 4.08 6.12 -4.98
N ILE A 72 2.85 5.63 -5.17
CA ILE A 72 1.65 6.47 -5.18
C ILE A 72 0.80 6.08 -3.97
N ILE A 73 0.46 7.06 -3.13
CA ILE A 73 -0.48 6.85 -2.03
C ILE A 73 -1.89 7.19 -2.52
N ILE A 74 -2.80 6.23 -2.42
CA ILE A 74 -4.19 6.35 -2.83
C ILE A 74 -5.05 6.51 -1.57
N PHE A 75 -5.68 7.67 -1.45
CA PHE A 75 -6.50 8.00 -0.29
C PHE A 75 -8.00 7.81 -0.57
N PRO A 76 -8.79 7.37 0.43
CA PRO A 76 -10.25 7.28 0.32
C PRO A 76 -10.92 8.66 0.53
N TYR A 77 -10.36 9.74 -0.04
CA TYR A 77 -10.89 11.10 0.10
C TYR A 77 -11.43 11.63 -1.23
N LYS A 78 -12.65 12.19 -1.23
CA LYS A 78 -13.17 12.94 -2.39
C LYS A 78 -12.41 14.24 -2.64
N ARG A 79 -11.89 14.86 -1.57
CA ARG A 79 -11.06 16.07 -1.63
C ARG A 79 -9.91 15.91 -0.64
N MET A 80 -8.70 16.01 -1.14
CA MET A 80 -7.50 15.86 -0.33
C MET A 80 -7.34 17.02 0.68
N PRO A 81 -7.23 16.72 1.99
CA PRO A 81 -6.87 17.72 2.99
C PRO A 81 -5.46 18.28 2.73
N LYS A 82 -5.30 19.60 2.86
CA LYS A 82 -4.02 20.26 2.58
C LYS A 82 -2.89 19.76 3.48
N ASN A 83 -3.17 19.54 4.76
CA ASN A 83 -2.20 19.02 5.72
C ASN A 83 -1.70 17.61 5.40
N ILE A 84 -2.42 16.84 4.56
CA ILE A 84 -1.94 15.54 4.06
C ILE A 84 -1.02 15.76 2.87
N ILE A 85 -1.42 16.61 1.91
CA ILE A 85 -0.58 16.92 0.75
C ILE A 85 0.79 17.49 1.17
N ASP A 86 0.78 18.37 2.17
CA ASP A 86 1.99 19.02 2.67
C ASP A 86 2.96 18.04 3.38
N THR A 87 2.53 16.82 3.73
CA THR A 87 3.37 15.80 4.38
C THR A 87 3.89 14.72 3.42
N ILE A 88 3.47 14.75 2.15
CA ILE A 88 3.89 13.75 1.16
C ILE A 88 5.35 13.99 0.76
N PRO A 89 6.20 12.94 0.76
CA PRO A 89 7.58 13.07 0.31
C PRO A 89 7.67 13.59 -1.12
N SER A 90 8.68 14.41 -1.40
CA SER A 90 8.91 14.92 -2.76
C SER A 90 9.10 13.77 -3.75
N GLY A 91 8.43 13.87 -4.90
CA GLY A 91 8.47 12.87 -5.97
C GLY A 91 7.47 11.71 -5.82
N TRP A 92 6.80 11.56 -4.67
CA TRP A 92 5.74 10.56 -4.51
C TRP A 92 4.44 11.02 -5.16
N GLY A 93 3.70 10.07 -5.70
CA GLY A 93 2.37 10.32 -6.25
C GLY A 93 1.31 10.36 -5.16
N VAL A 94 0.23 11.11 -5.41
CA VAL A 94 -0.96 11.13 -4.59
C VAL A 94 -2.16 10.97 -5.51
N ASP A 95 -3.01 10.00 -5.21
CA ASP A 95 -4.25 9.77 -5.93
C ASP A 95 -5.42 9.59 -4.97
N ASN A 96 -6.63 9.59 -5.51
CA ASN A 96 -7.83 9.33 -4.74
C ASN A 96 -8.79 8.38 -5.45
N SER A 97 -9.32 7.43 -4.69
CA SER A 97 -10.29 6.44 -5.15
C SER A 97 -11.50 6.44 -4.22
N ASN A 98 -12.68 6.14 -4.76
CA ASN A 98 -13.88 5.95 -3.94
C ASN A 98 -13.76 4.71 -3.02
N ASN A 99 -12.90 3.75 -3.38
CA ASN A 99 -12.76 2.48 -2.67
C ASN A 99 -11.45 2.36 -1.87
N GLY A 100 -10.57 3.37 -1.95
CA GLY A 100 -9.21 3.27 -1.41
C GLY A 100 -8.31 2.51 -2.35
#